data_AF-A0A0A2B8F6-F1
#
_entry.id   AF-A0A0A2B8F6-F1
#
_cell.length_a   1.000
_cell.length_b   1.000
_cell.length_c   1.000
_cell.angle_alpha   90.00
_cell.angle_beta   90.00
_cell.angle_gamma   90.00
#
_symmetry.space_group_name_H-M   'P 1'
#
loop_
_entity.id
_entity.type
_entity.pdbx_description
1 polymer ?
#
loop_
_entity_poly.entity_id
_entity_poly.type
_entity_poly.pdbx_seq_one_letter_code
_entity_poly.pdbx_strand_id
1 'polypeptide(L)'
;MFLTNKTRLKIKDIVKRISLDEPVALEERIYVEKYAKHNSTIWTWLKKANSLRRYGKQKSDGINGLIQNLGLDGLETENHFDPKNDDLADWFSGSPDWVRRS
;
A
#
# COMPACT_ATOMS: atom_id res chain seq x y z
N MET A 1 -7.46 -17.27 2.44
CA MET A 1 -8.23 -17.39 3.70
C MET A 1 -9.53 -16.62 3.56
N PHE A 2 -10.69 -17.26 3.73
CA PHE A 2 -11.98 -16.55 3.72
C PHE A 2 -12.16 -15.75 5.01
N LEU A 3 -12.42 -14.44 4.88
CA LEU A 3 -12.66 -13.56 6.02
C LEU A 3 -14.08 -13.75 6.51
N THR A 4 -14.25 -13.96 7.81
CA THR A 4 -15.60 -13.86 8.41
C THR A 4 -16.12 -12.43 8.24
N ASN A 5 -17.45 -12.27 8.18
CA ASN A 5 -18.07 -10.96 8.00
C ASN A 5 -17.66 -9.98 9.13
N LYS A 6 -17.62 -10.46 10.37
CA LYS A 6 -17.18 -9.68 11.54
C LYS A 6 -15.73 -9.21 11.42
N THR A 7 -14.81 -10.10 11.04
CA THR A 7 -13.40 -9.75 10.80
C THR A 7 -13.27 -8.69 9.70
N ARG A 8 -13.99 -8.87 8.58
CA ARG A 8 -13.97 -7.93 7.46
C ARG A 8 -14.45 -6.54 7.88
N LEU A 9 -15.55 -6.45 8.64
CA LEU A 9 -16.09 -5.18 9.11
C LEU A 9 -15.12 -4.48 10.07
N LYS A 10 -14.53 -5.22 11.01
CA LYS A 10 -13.52 -4.68 11.94
C LYS A 10 -12.31 -4.10 11.20
N ILE A 11 -11.80 -4.82 10.20
CA ILE A 11 -10.66 -4.35 9.40
C ILE A 11 -11.02 -3.10 8.60
N LYS A 12 -12.20 -3.08 7.98
CA LYS A 12 -12.68 -1.90 7.23
C LYS A 12 -12.80 -0.66 8.12
N ASP A 13 -13.27 -0.81 9.35
CA ASP A 13 -13.35 0.28 10.32
C ASP A 13 -11.95 0.85 10.64
N ILE A 14 -11.01 -0.02 11.02
CA ILE A 14 -9.64 0.40 11.35
C ILE A 14 -8.99 1.08 10.14
N VAL A 15 -9.10 0.50 8.94
CA VAL A 15 -8.54 1.07 7.71
C VAL A 15 -9.16 2.43 7.38
N LYS A 16 -10.46 2.61 7.63
CA LYS A 16 -11.13 3.91 7.45
C LYS A 16 -10.53 4.95 8.41
N ARG A 17 -10.34 4.60 9.68
CA ARG A 17 -9.71 5.51 10.66
C ARG A 17 -8.28 5.89 10.25
N ILE A 18 -7.49 4.91 9.77
CA ILE A 18 -6.16 5.18 9.20
C ILE A 18 -6.26 6.20 8.05
N SER A 19 -7.22 6.05 7.13
CA SER A 19 -7.35 6.97 5.99
C SER A 19 -7.73 8.40 6.37
N LEU A 20 -8.35 8.59 7.54
CA LEU A 20 -8.77 9.88 8.07
C LEU A 20 -7.71 10.52 9.00
N ASP A 21 -6.55 9.87 9.15
CA ASP A 21 -5.50 10.24 10.11
C ASP A 21 -6.00 10.27 11.57
N GLU A 22 -7.02 9.47 11.89
CA GLU A 22 -7.54 9.31 13.25
C GLU A 22 -6.61 8.41 14.10
N PRO A 23 -6.65 8.56 15.44
CA PRO A 23 -5.86 7.70 16.33
C PRO A 23 -6.30 6.24 16.21
N VAL A 24 -5.32 5.37 15.94
CA VAL A 24 -5.49 3.92 15.86
C VAL A 24 -4.40 3.28 16.71
N ALA A 25 -4.82 2.44 17.66
CA ALA A 25 -3.93 1.81 18.62
C ALA A 25 -2.96 0.82 17.93
N LEU A 26 -1.83 0.55 18.57
CA LEU A 26 -0.80 -0.33 18.01
C LEU A 26 -1.35 -1.74 17.77
N GLU A 27 -2.16 -2.25 18.69
CA GLU A 27 -2.78 -3.57 18.62
C GLU A 27 -3.71 -3.68 17.39
N GLU A 28 -4.44 -2.61 17.08
CA GLU A 28 -5.31 -2.54 15.91
C GLU A 28 -4.50 -2.53 14.61
N ARG A 29 -3.37 -1.81 14.59
CA ARG A 29 -2.44 -1.80 13.45
C ARG A 29 -1.83 -3.18 13.20
N ILE A 30 -1.29 -3.81 14.25
CA ILE A 30 -0.74 -5.17 14.19
C ILE A 30 -1.81 -6.17 13.75
N TYR A 31 -3.04 -6.01 14.24
CA TYR A 31 -4.16 -6.86 13.82
C TYR A 31 -4.41 -6.76 12.32
N VAL A 32 -4.53 -5.56 11.76
CA VAL A 32 -4.75 -5.39 10.31
C VAL A 32 -3.56 -5.91 9.50
N GLU A 33 -2.33 -5.63 9.94
CA GLU A 33 -1.11 -6.08 9.26
C GLU A 33 -1.02 -7.60 9.19
N LYS A 34 -1.37 -8.30 10.28
CA LYS A 34 -1.43 -9.77 10.32
C LYS A 34 -2.32 -10.34 9.21
N TYR A 35 -3.49 -9.73 8.94
CA TYR A 35 -4.35 -10.19 7.86
C TYR A 35 -3.88 -9.71 6.48
N ALA A 36 -3.29 -8.53 6.38
CA ALA A 36 -2.74 -8.01 5.14
C ALA A 36 -1.65 -8.93 4.57
N LYS A 37 -0.80 -9.51 5.43
CA LYS A 37 0.25 -10.47 5.03
C LYS A 37 -0.28 -11.72 4.31
N HIS A 38 -1.55 -12.09 4.54
CA HIS A 38 -2.15 -13.29 3.98
C HIS A 38 -3.34 -13.01 3.03
N ASN A 39 -3.69 -11.74 2.81
CA ASN A 39 -4.83 -11.35 1.99
C ASN A 39 -4.54 -10.06 1.21
N SER A 40 -4.38 -10.19 -0.11
CA SER A 40 -4.09 -9.09 -1.03
C SER A 40 -5.16 -7.99 -1.02
N THR A 41 -6.43 -8.32 -0.81
CA THR A 41 -7.51 -7.32 -0.71
C THR A 41 -7.36 -6.44 0.52
N ILE A 42 -6.97 -6.99 1.67
CA ILE A 42 -6.72 -6.20 2.87
C ILE A 42 -5.45 -5.37 2.71
N TRP A 43 -4.41 -5.96 2.12
CA TRP A 43 -3.18 -5.26 1.81
C TRP A 43 -3.42 -4.04 0.92
N THR A 44 -4.20 -4.19 -0.16
CA THR A 44 -4.55 -3.05 -1.04
C THR A 44 -5.37 -2.00 -0.32
N TRP A 45 -6.33 -2.37 0.54
CA TRP A 45 -7.06 -1.40 1.36
C TRP A 45 -6.13 -0.60 2.28
N LEU A 46 -5.18 -1.28 2.92
CA LEU A 46 -4.21 -0.64 3.80
C LEU A 46 -3.27 0.31 3.04
N LYS A 47 -2.78 -0.10 1.86
CA LYS A 47 -1.96 0.77 0.99
C LYS A 47 -2.72 2.03 0.58
N LYS A 48 -3.97 1.89 0.13
CA LYS A 48 -4.84 3.02 -0.23
C LYS A 48 -5.07 3.97 0.93
N ALA A 49 -5.39 3.43 2.11
CA ALA A 49 -5.61 4.25 3.29
C ALA A 49 -4.36 5.04 3.69
N ASN A 50 -3.18 4.41 3.65
CA ASN A 50 -1.92 5.11 3.93
C ASN A 50 -1.58 6.16 2.87
N SER A 51 -1.84 5.87 1.59
CA SER A 51 -1.68 6.84 0.50
C SER A 51 -2.59 8.06 0.70
N LEU A 52 -3.86 7.85 1.02
CA LEU A 52 -4.81 8.93 1.31
C LEU A 52 -4.37 9.75 2.52
N ARG A 53 -3.89 9.09 3.58
CA ARG A 53 -3.40 9.73 4.80
C ARG A 53 -2.16 10.60 4.54
N ARG A 54 -1.21 10.11 3.73
CA ARG A 54 0.08 10.78 3.46
C ARG A 54 -0.04 11.89 2.42
N TYR A 55 -0.78 11.66 1.34
CA TYR A 55 -0.78 12.53 0.16
C TYR A 55 -2.11 13.23 -0.08
N GLY A 56 -3.13 12.96 0.75
CA GLY A 56 -4.49 13.40 0.50
C GLY A 56 -5.10 12.74 -0.73
N LYS A 57 -6.31 13.16 -1.09
CA LYS A 57 -7.02 12.65 -2.27
C LYS A 57 -6.40 13.20 -3.54
N GLN A 58 -5.87 12.31 -4.38
CA GLN A 58 -5.33 12.66 -5.68
C GLN A 58 -6.45 12.90 -6.70
N LYS A 59 -6.17 13.72 -7.72
CA LYS A 59 -7.10 13.92 -8.84
C LYS A 59 -7.25 12.63 -9.63
N SER A 60 -8.48 12.15 -9.78
CA SER A 60 -8.78 10.87 -10.41
C SER A 60 -8.41 10.77 -11.89
N ASP A 61 -8.31 11.91 -12.57
CA ASP A 61 -8.00 12.01 -14.00
C ASP A 61 -6.49 11.98 -14.31
N GLY A 62 -5.65 11.97 -13.26
CA GLY A 62 -4.19 11.92 -13.39
C GLY A 62 -3.59 10.57 -13.03
N ILE A 63 -2.34 10.35 -13.45
CA ILE A 63 -1.54 9.16 -13.09
C ILE A 63 -1.50 8.96 -11.57
N ASN A 64 -1.33 10.03 -10.79
CA ASN A 64 -1.35 9.96 -9.33
C ASN A 64 -2.68 9.43 -8.77
N GLY A 65 -3.81 9.78 -9.39
CA GLY A 65 -5.12 9.25 -9.05
C GLY A 65 -5.24 7.76 -9.36
N LEU A 66 -4.69 7.31 -10.49
CA LEU A 66 -4.62 5.89 -10.84
C LEU A 66 -3.76 5.10 -9.85
N ILE A 67 -2.55 5.60 -9.54
CA ILE A 67 -1.63 5.00 -8.56
C ILE A 67 -2.33 4.87 -7.20
N GLN A 68 -2.97 5.94 -6.72
CA GLN A 68 -3.73 5.92 -5.47
C GLN A 68 -4.91 4.95 -5.52
N ASN A 69 -5.68 4.93 -6.62
CA ASN A 69 -6.84 4.05 -6.79
C ASN A 69 -6.47 2.57 -6.92
N LEU A 70 -5.26 2.26 -7.34
CA LEU A 70 -4.74 0.90 -7.41
C LEU A 70 -4.02 0.49 -6.12
N GLY A 71 -3.70 1.46 -5.24
CA GLY A 71 -2.93 1.21 -4.02
C GLY A 71 -1.48 0.84 -4.33
N LEU A 72 -0.94 1.42 -5.40
CA LEU A 72 0.44 1.21 -5.84
C LEU A 72 1.39 2.16 -5.11
N ASP A 73 2.64 1.74 -5.02
CA ASP A 73 3.75 2.59 -4.61
C ASP A 73 4.20 3.42 -5.81
N GLY A 74 4.49 4.70 -5.61
CA GLY A 74 4.81 5.64 -6.70
C GLY A 74 4.34 7.08 -6.48
N LEU A 75 3.62 7.36 -5.39
CA LEU A 75 3.44 8.74 -4.90
C LEU A 75 4.58 9.19 -3.99
N GLU A 76 5.45 8.25 -3.60
CA GLU A 76 6.59 8.54 -2.75
C GLU A 76 7.69 9.18 -3.61
N THR A 77 8.25 10.29 -3.16
CA THR A 77 9.32 11.01 -3.86
C THR A 77 10.69 10.36 -3.67
N GLU A 78 10.77 9.33 -2.83
CA GLU A 78 11.98 8.54 -2.57
C GLU A 78 12.19 7.58 -3.75
N ASN A 79 12.59 8.14 -4.89
CA ASN A 79 13.13 7.34 -5.99
C ASN A 79 14.52 6.87 -5.59
N HIS A 80 14.65 5.58 -5.28
CA HIS A 80 15.95 4.92 -5.09
C HIS A 80 16.73 4.75 -6.40
N PHE A 81 16.15 5.12 -7.54
CA PHE A 81 16.80 5.06 -8.85
C PHE A 81 17.34 6.43 -9.22
N ASP A 82 18.66 6.56 -9.32
CA ASP A 82 19.36 7.70 -9.90
C ASP A 82 19.72 7.38 -11.37
N PRO A 83 19.03 7.96 -12.36
CA PRO A 83 19.29 7.69 -13.78
C PRO A 83 20.71 8.04 -14.25
N LYS A 84 21.48 8.78 -13.45
CA LYS A 84 22.87 9.13 -13.77
C LYS A 84 23.88 8.13 -13.25
N ASN A 85 23.55 7.42 -12.18
CA ASN A 85 24.50 6.58 -11.43
C ASN A 85 24.09 5.11 -11.40
N ASP A 86 22.79 4.82 -11.43
CA ASP A 86 22.27 3.46 -11.39
C ASP A 86 22.01 2.96 -12.82
N ASP A 87 22.58 1.80 -13.16
CA ASP A 87 22.18 1.12 -14.38
C ASP A 87 20.78 0.51 -14.20
N LEU A 88 20.06 0.32 -15.31
CA LEU A 88 18.77 -0.36 -15.30
C LEU A 88 18.90 -1.76 -14.67
N ALA A 89 20.06 -2.40 -14.84
CA ALA A 89 20.39 -3.67 -14.21
C ALA A 89 20.42 -3.58 -12.67
N ASP A 90 20.96 -2.49 -12.11
CA ASP A 90 21.03 -2.28 -10.66
C ASP A 90 19.65 -2.02 -10.08
N TRP A 91 18.77 -1.35 -10.83
CA TRP A 91 17.36 -1.18 -10.45
C TRP A 91 16.61 -2.52 -10.32
N PHE A 92 16.86 -3.46 -11.24
CA PHE A 92 16.27 -4.79 -11.18
C PHE A 92 16.98 -5.74 -10.19
N SER A 93 18.19 -5.41 -9.72
CA SER A 93 18.96 -6.26 -8.79
C SER A 93 18.30 -6.43 -7.42
N GLY A 94 17.50 -5.45 -6.98
CA GLY A 94 16.69 -5.51 -5.76
C GLY A 94 15.27 -6.05 -5.96
N SER A 95 14.92 -6.47 -7.17
CA SER A 95 13.57 -6.92 -7.47
C SER A 95 13.31 -8.32 -6.87
N PRO A 96 12.11 -8.56 -6.30
CA PRO A 96 11.74 -9.88 -5.79
C PRO A 96 11.88 -10.98 -6.85
N ASP A 97 12.21 -12.21 -6.41
CA ASP A 97 12.51 -13.36 -7.29
C ASP A 97 11.46 -13.67 -8.36
N TRP A 98 10.19 -13.29 -8.17
CA TRP A 98 9.12 -13.51 -9.15
C TRP A 98 9.18 -12.57 -10.37
N VAL A 99 9.93 -11.47 -10.28
CA VAL A 99 10.21 -10.56 -11.40
C VAL A 99 11.33 -11.11 -12.27
N ARG A 100 12.29 -11.81 -11.67
CA ARG A 100 13.40 -12.45 -12.38
C ARG A 100 12.95 -13.78 -12.99
N ARG A 101 12.33 -13.73 -14.17
CA ARG A 101 12.13 -14.94 -14.98
C ARG A 101 13.38 -15.17 -15.82
N SER A 102 14.15 -16.18 -15.40
CA SER A 102 15.19 -16.94 -16.13
C SER A 102 16.10 -16.14 -17.05
#